data_AF-A0A846CWC2-F1
#
_entry.id   AF-A0A846CWC2-F1
#
_cell.length_a   1.000
_cell.length_b   1.000
_cell.length_c   1.000
_cell.angle_alpha   90.00
_cell.angle_beta   90.00
_cell.angle_gamma   90.00
#
_symmetry.space_group_name_H-M   'P 1'
#
loop_
_entity.id
_entity.type
_entity.pdbx_description
1 polymer ?
#
loop_
_entity_poly.entity_id
_entity_poly.type
_entity_poly.pdbx_seq_one_letter_code
_entity_poly.pdbx_strand_id
1 'polypeptide(L)'
;MMTLTPLTTIASVSITNRELQTKPELQLLLYCVRTSIDETTAESIKRLLLEQDIDWTYLLKTARRQKVLPLLYNSLKNTCPDLVPQNILKQLRDYFQHLVVHNTFLIQKLLKLLTLLEKHGIS
;
A
#
# COMPACT_ATOMS: atom_id res chain seq x y z
N MET A 1 7.56 -31.74 -26.97
CA MET A 1 7.06 -30.37 -27.20
C MET A 1 6.35 -29.92 -25.93
N MET A 2 6.98 -29.02 -25.18
CA MET A 2 6.57 -28.56 -23.86
C MET A 2 5.96 -27.17 -24.05
N THR A 3 4.64 -27.03 -23.92
CA THR A 3 3.96 -25.73 -23.95
C THR A 3 3.72 -25.26 -22.53
N LEU A 4 4.52 -24.26 -22.12
CA LEU A 4 4.31 -23.49 -20.89
C LEU A 4 3.12 -22.55 -21.12
N THR A 5 2.02 -22.77 -20.40
CA THR A 5 0.95 -21.77 -20.27
C THR A 5 1.30 -20.78 -19.14
N PRO A 6 0.96 -19.48 -19.29
CA PRO A 6 1.36 -18.45 -18.35
C PRO A 6 0.56 -18.55 -17.04
N LEU A 7 1.23 -18.24 -15.93
CA LEU A 7 0.71 -18.19 -14.56
C LEU A 7 -0.53 -17.28 -14.48
N THR A 8 -1.71 -17.91 -14.51
CA THR A 8 -3.01 -17.31 -14.22
C THR A 8 -3.00 -16.71 -12.82
N THR A 9 -3.17 -15.39 -12.78
CA THR A 9 -4.08 -14.68 -11.88
C THR A 9 -4.04 -15.09 -10.42
N ILE A 10 -3.29 -14.35 -9.61
CA ILE A 10 -3.50 -14.31 -8.15
C ILE A 10 -4.78 -13.52 -7.88
N ALA A 11 -5.93 -14.16 -8.11
CA ALA A 11 -7.22 -13.74 -7.58
C ALA A 11 -7.64 -14.74 -6.50
N SER A 12 -7.22 -14.50 -5.27
CA SER A 12 -7.85 -15.08 -4.08
C SER A 12 -7.41 -14.37 -2.80
N VAL A 13 -7.75 -13.08 -2.71
CA VAL A 13 -8.05 -12.50 -1.40
C VAL A 13 -9.55 -12.27 -1.35
N SER A 14 -10.26 -13.36 -1.06
CA SER A 14 -11.71 -13.43 -0.86
C SER A 14 -12.11 -12.84 0.49
N ILE A 15 -11.73 -11.59 0.76
CA ILE A 15 -12.30 -10.83 1.89
C ILE A 15 -13.72 -10.44 1.44
N THR A 16 -14.69 -11.18 1.98
CA THR A 16 -16.14 -10.91 2.01
C THR A 16 -16.59 -9.62 1.29
N ASN A 17 -16.88 -9.78 0.00
CA ASN A 17 -17.27 -8.75 -0.99
C ASN A 17 -18.46 -7.84 -0.59
N ARG A 18 -19.19 -8.15 0.50
CA ARG A 18 -20.38 -7.39 0.96
C ARG A 18 -20.08 -6.35 2.05
N GLU A 19 -19.13 -6.61 2.94
CA GLU A 19 -18.78 -5.65 4.01
C GLU A 19 -17.83 -4.55 3.53
N LEU A 20 -17.08 -4.81 2.45
CA LEU A 20 -16.19 -3.83 1.82
C LEU A 20 -16.96 -2.79 0.99
N GLN A 21 -18.18 -3.12 0.54
CA GLN A 21 -19.04 -2.23 -0.26
C GLN A 21 -19.73 -1.14 0.55
N THR A 22 -19.73 -1.22 1.89
CA THR A 22 -20.48 -0.28 2.75
C THR A 22 -19.64 0.85 3.33
N LYS A 23 -18.30 0.82 3.17
CA LYS A 23 -17.41 1.85 3.69
C LYS A 23 -16.49 2.41 2.59
N PRO A 24 -16.61 3.70 2.25
CA PRO A 24 -15.83 4.29 1.16
C PRO A 24 -14.33 4.26 1.46
N GLU A 25 -13.90 4.24 2.73
CA GLU A 25 -12.50 4.13 3.12
C GLU A 25 -11.88 2.78 2.74
N LEU A 26 -12.64 1.69 2.92
CA LEU A 26 -12.15 0.34 2.58
C LEU A 26 -12.07 0.15 1.06
N GLN A 27 -13.04 0.71 0.34
CA GLN A 27 -13.03 0.73 -1.11
C GLN A 27 -11.88 1.58 -1.68
N LEU A 28 -11.63 2.76 -1.10
CA LEU A 28 -10.49 3.62 -1.44
C LEU A 28 -9.17 2.87 -1.22
N LEU A 29 -9.04 2.20 -0.08
CA LEU A 29 -7.87 1.42 0.27
C LEU A 29 -7.67 0.25 -0.72
N LEU A 30 -8.73 -0.45 -1.12
CA LEU A 30 -8.64 -1.52 -2.12
C LEU A 30 -8.12 -1.01 -3.47
N TYR A 31 -8.60 0.16 -3.93
CA TYR A 31 -8.09 0.75 -5.17
C TYR A 31 -6.63 1.18 -5.06
N CYS A 32 -6.25 1.76 -3.91
CA CYS A 32 -4.90 2.29 -3.70
C CYS A 32 -3.83 1.22 -3.41
N VAL A 33 -4.22 0.00 -3.04
CA VAL A 33 -3.27 -1.09 -2.73
C VAL A 33 -2.80 -1.85 -3.98
N ARG A 34 -3.38 -1.59 -5.15
CA ARG A 34 -2.97 -2.23 -6.40
C ARG A 34 -1.55 -1.80 -6.81
N THR A 35 -0.74 -2.76 -7.25
CA THR A 35 0.64 -2.55 -7.70
C THR A 35 0.74 -1.72 -8.98
N SER A 36 -0.29 -1.78 -9.83
CA SER A 36 -0.49 -0.88 -10.97
C SER A 36 -1.87 -0.23 -10.86
N ILE A 37 -1.91 1.08 -10.96
CA ILE A 37 -3.16 1.84 -11.01
C ILE A 37 -3.38 2.23 -12.46
N ASP A 38 -4.31 1.53 -13.10
CA ASP A 38 -4.77 1.88 -14.44
C ASP A 38 -5.60 3.18 -14.37
N GLU A 39 -5.69 3.89 -15.49
CA GLU A 39 -6.38 5.17 -15.60
C GLU A 39 -7.86 5.08 -15.19
N THR A 40 -8.50 3.94 -15.42
CA THR A 40 -9.88 3.64 -14.98
C THR A 40 -10.01 3.55 -13.45
N THR A 41 -8.99 3.00 -12.78
CA THR A 41 -8.94 2.90 -11.32
C THR A 41 -8.62 4.26 -10.72
N ALA A 42 -7.72 5.02 -11.35
CA ALA A 42 -7.40 6.40 -10.97
C ALA A 42 -8.65 7.29 -10.99
N GLU A 43 -9.47 7.19 -12.04
CA GLU A 43 -10.71 7.96 -12.14
C GLU A 43 -11.75 7.52 -11.10
N SER A 44 -11.81 6.22 -10.80
CA SER A 44 -12.68 5.70 -9.73
C SER A 44 -12.26 6.20 -8.34
N ILE A 45 -10.96 6.35 -8.09
CA ILE A 45 -10.44 6.96 -6.85
C ILE A 45 -10.86 8.43 -6.76
N LYS A 46 -10.65 9.21 -7.81
CA LYS A 46 -11.03 10.64 -7.83
C LYS A 46 -12.52 10.82 -7.59
N ARG A 47 -13.36 10.06 -8.31
CA ARG A 47 -14.81 10.09 -8.15
C ARG A 47 -15.21 9.78 -6.70
N LEU A 48 -14.63 8.73 -6.11
CA LEU A 48 -14.92 8.35 -4.73
C LEU A 48 -14.55 9.47 -3.73
N LEU A 49 -13.41 10.14 -3.92
CA LEU A 49 -12.98 11.26 -3.08
C LEU A 49 -13.84 12.51 -3.24
N LEU A 50 -14.48 12.70 -4.39
CA LEU A 50 -15.37 13.83 -4.67
C LEU A 50 -16.79 13.61 -4.18
N GLU A 51 -17.28 12.37 -4.25
CA GLU A 51 -18.69 12.02 -3.97
C GLU A 51 -18.94 11.60 -2.52
N GLN A 52 -17.92 11.11 -1.81
CA GLN A 52 -18.06 10.55 -0.47
C GLN A 52 -17.21 11.33 0.54
N ASP A 53 -17.74 11.51 1.74
CA ASP A 53 -16.94 11.99 2.87
C ASP A 53 -16.10 10.83 3.42
N ILE A 54 -14.78 11.00 3.43
CA ILE A 54 -13.83 9.97 3.80
C ILE A 54 -13.37 10.21 5.24
N ASP A 55 -13.61 9.23 6.13
CA ASP A 55 -12.96 9.24 7.43
C ASP A 55 -11.47 8.88 7.28
N TRP A 56 -10.66 9.90 7.07
CA TRP A 56 -9.21 9.78 6.96
C TRP A 56 -8.57 9.15 8.20
N THR A 57 -9.16 9.33 9.39
CA THR A 57 -8.64 8.74 10.63
C THR A 57 -8.82 7.23 10.61
N TYR A 58 -10.01 6.76 10.23
CA TYR A 58 -10.30 5.34 10.08
C TYR A 58 -9.46 4.72 8.96
N LEU A 59 -9.34 5.41 7.81
CA LEU A 59 -8.52 4.97 6.68
C LEU A 59 -7.06 4.77 7.10
N LEU A 60 -6.44 5.77 7.72
CA LEU A 60 -5.04 5.71 8.15
C LEU A 60 -4.81 4.62 9.20
N LYS A 61 -5.72 4.47 10.17
CA LYS A 61 -5.66 3.41 11.19
C LYS A 61 -5.72 2.03 10.55
N THR A 62 -6.59 1.85 9.56
CA THR A 62 -6.77 0.58 8.85
C THR A 62 -5.57 0.27 7.96
N ALA A 63 -5.10 1.25 7.19
CA ALA A 63 -3.90 1.12 6.34
C ALA A 63 -2.65 0.79 7.16
N ARG A 64 -2.51 1.37 8.36
CA ARG A 64 -1.43 1.05 9.29
C ARG A 64 -1.52 -0.38 9.80
N ARG A 65 -2.70 -0.83 10.22
CA ARG A 65 -2.93 -2.19 10.71
C ARG A 65 -2.59 -3.24 9.64
N GLN A 66 -2.93 -2.95 8.38
CA GLN A 66 -2.67 -3.82 7.25
C GLN A 66 -1.28 -3.64 6.62
N LYS A 67 -0.46 -2.70 7.14
CA LYS A 67 0.89 -2.37 6.64
C LYS A 67 0.94 -1.90 5.17
N VAL A 68 -0.16 -1.34 4.67
CA VAL A 68 -0.29 -0.84 3.29
C VAL A 68 -0.18 0.68 3.18
N LEU A 69 0.16 1.37 4.27
CA LEU A 69 0.41 2.82 4.30
C LEU A 69 1.31 3.34 3.17
N PRO A 70 2.45 2.69 2.84
CA PRO A 70 3.31 3.13 1.74
C PRO A 70 2.62 3.10 0.38
N LEU A 71 1.82 2.06 0.12
CA LEU A 71 1.08 1.91 -1.13
C LEU A 71 -0.02 2.97 -1.20
N LEU A 72 -0.76 3.18 -0.11
CA LEU A 72 -1.76 4.24 -0.02
C LEU A 72 -1.16 5.62 -0.32
N TYR A 73 -0.01 5.95 0.30
CA TYR A 73 0.67 7.22 0.05
C TYR A 73 1.09 7.38 -1.42
N ASN A 74 1.72 6.36 -1.99
CA ASN A 74 2.20 6.42 -3.37
C ASN A 74 1.03 6.59 -4.36
N SER A 75 -0.06 5.85 -4.15
CA SER A 75 -1.26 5.89 -4.97
C SER A 75 -1.93 7.27 -4.92
N LEU A 76 -2.18 7.80 -3.72
CA LEU A 76 -2.80 9.13 -3.57
C LEU A 76 -1.91 10.23 -4.14
N LYS A 77 -0.60 10.17 -3.88
CA LYS A 77 0.37 11.16 -4.39
C LYS A 77 0.44 11.19 -5.91
N ASN A 78 0.39 10.04 -6.57
CA ASN A 78 0.55 9.96 -8.03
C ASN A 78 -0.78 10.17 -8.78
N THR A 79 -1.91 9.82 -8.17
CA THR A 79 -3.22 9.87 -8.83
C THR A 79 -3.97 11.19 -8.62
N CYS A 80 -3.98 11.71 -7.39
CA CYS A 80 -4.83 12.86 -7.04
C CYS A 80 -4.34 13.61 -5.78
N PRO A 81 -3.13 14.19 -5.81
CA PRO A 81 -2.60 14.91 -4.66
C PRO A 81 -3.47 16.12 -4.25
N ASP A 82 -4.18 16.73 -5.21
CA ASP A 82 -4.97 17.94 -4.96
C ASP A 82 -6.32 17.67 -4.27
N LEU A 83 -6.82 16.45 -4.34
CA LEU A 83 -8.10 16.04 -3.72
C LEU A 83 -7.93 15.56 -2.27
N VAL A 84 -6.68 15.37 -1.81
CA VAL A 84 -6.40 14.90 -0.46
C VAL A 84 -6.03 16.08 0.43
N PRO A 85 -6.61 16.18 1.65
CA PRO A 85 -6.23 17.23 2.58
C PRO A 85 -4.71 17.24 2.85
N GLN A 86 -4.10 18.43 2.78
CA GLN A 86 -2.64 18.58 2.89
C GLN A 86 -2.08 18.04 4.21
N ASN A 87 -2.83 18.17 5.30
CA ASN A 87 -2.46 17.61 6.61
C ASN A 87 -2.37 16.07 6.57
N ILE A 88 -3.25 15.40 5.82
CA ILE A 88 -3.23 13.94 5.65
C ILE A 88 -2.07 13.51 4.77
N LEU A 89 -1.81 14.21 3.65
CA LEU A 89 -0.65 13.93 2.82
C LEU A 89 0.67 14.13 3.56
N LYS A 90 0.76 15.15 4.42
CA LYS A 90 1.92 15.37 5.29
C LYS A 90 2.10 14.21 6.26
N GLN A 91 1.04 13.81 6.97
CA GLN A 91 1.10 12.66 7.88
C GLN A 91 1.55 11.39 7.16
N LEU A 92 0.98 11.09 5.99
CA LEU A 92 1.36 9.93 5.17
C LEU A 92 2.84 9.97 4.77
N ARG A 93 3.34 11.15 4.38
CA ARG A 93 4.75 11.36 4.05
C ARG A 93 5.66 11.10 5.25
N ASP A 94 5.33 11.66 6.41
CA ASP A 94 6.12 11.50 7.63
C ASP A 94 6.17 10.02 8.05
N TYR A 95 5.04 9.31 7.99
CA TYR A 95 4.99 7.86 8.21
C TYR A 95 5.83 7.08 7.20
N PHE A 96 5.74 7.42 5.91
CA PHE A 96 6.52 6.75 4.87
C PHE A 96 8.02 6.94 5.08
N GLN A 97 8.46 8.16 5.42
CA GLN A 97 9.87 8.44 5.72
C GLN A 97 10.36 7.64 6.92
N HIS A 98 9.58 7.57 8.00
CA HIS A 98 9.92 6.75 9.16
C HIS A 98 10.05 5.26 8.80
N LEU A 99 9.15 4.73 7.97
CA LEU A 99 9.22 3.34 7.50
C LEU A 99 10.47 3.07 6.66
N VAL A 100 10.81 3.96 5.74
CA VAL A 100 12.03 3.84 4.93
C VAL A 100 13.26 3.83 5.82
N VAL A 101 13.41 4.81 6.72
CA VAL A 101 14.55 4.89 7.64
C VAL A 101 14.66 3.63 8.49
N HIS A 102 13.55 3.16 9.08
CA HIS A 102 13.54 1.98 9.92
C HIS A 102 13.90 0.70 9.14
N ASN A 103 13.29 0.49 7.98
CA ASN A 103 13.58 -0.68 7.14
C ASN A 103 15.03 -0.67 6.64
N THR A 104 15.54 0.49 6.23
CA THR A 104 16.94 0.64 5.81
C THR A 104 17.90 0.35 6.97
N PHE A 105 17.56 0.76 8.20
CA PHE A 105 18.35 0.41 9.38
C PHE A 105 18.36 -1.11 9.64
N LEU A 106 17.19 -1.76 9.59
CA LEU A 106 17.08 -3.21 9.79
C LEU A 106 17.84 -4.00 8.71
N ILE A 107 17.73 -3.60 7.44
CA ILE A 107 18.46 -4.23 6.33
C ILE A 107 19.98 -4.12 6.57
N GLN A 108 20.48 -2.95 6.98
CA GLN A 108 21.89 -2.79 7.31
C GLN A 108 22.34 -3.70 8.45
N LYS A 109 21.49 -3.91 9.47
CA LYS A 109 21.79 -4.83 10.57
C LYS A 109 21.78 -6.29 10.12
N LEU A 110 20.81 -6.68 9.29
CA LEU A 110 20.72 -8.01 8.71
C LEU A 110 21.96 -8.33 7.86
N LEU A 111 22.37 -7.40 6.99
CA LEU A 111 23.58 -7.57 6.17
C LEU A 111 24.83 -7.76 7.03
N LYS A 112 25.00 -6.95 8.08
CA LYS A 112 26.12 -7.11 9.03
C LYS A 112 26.11 -8.47 9.72
N LEU A 113 24.93 -8.96 10.08
CA LEU A 113 24.77 -10.27 10.72
C LEU A 113 25.08 -11.40 9.76
N LEU A 114 24.61 -11.32 8.51
CA LEU A 114 24.94 -12.28 7.45
C LEU A 114 26.45 -12.32 7.19
N THR A 115 27.11 -11.17 7.06
CA THR A 115 28.58 -11.11 6.90
C THR A 115 29.31 -11.73 8.10
N LEU A 116 28.79 -11.56 9.32
CA LEU A 116 29.40 -12.15 10.51
C LEU A 116 29.23 -13.67 10.55
N LEU A 117 28.04 -14.17 10.22
CA LEU A 117 27.76 -15.62 10.18
C LEU A 117 28.61 -16.31 9.10
N GLU A 118 28.67 -15.73 7.91
CA GLU A 118 29.50 -16.21 6.80
C GLU A 118 30.98 -16.27 7.19
N LYS A 119 31.49 -15.24 7.89
CA LYS A 119 32.87 -15.23 8.41
C LYS A 119 33.16 -16.37 9.39
N HIS A 120 32.15 -16.90 10.07
CA HIS A 120 32.28 -18.03 11.00
C HIS A 120 31.87 -19.37 10.37
N GLY A 121 31.66 -19.42 9.05
CA GLY A 121 31.30 -20.64 8.33
C GLY A 121 29.88 -21.13 8.59
N ILE A 122 29.00 -20.25 9.11
CA ILE A 122 27.60 -20.53 9.35
C ILE A 122 26.83 -19.96 8.15
N SER A 123 26.39 -20.84 7.24
CA SER A 123 25.64 -20.51 6.02
C SER A 123 24.18 -20.92 6.10
#